data_AF-A0A3M7PG78-F1
#
_entry.id   AF-A0A3M7PG78-F1
#
_cell.length_a   1.000
_cell.length_b   1.000
_cell.length_c   1.000
_cell.angle_alpha   90.00
_cell.angle_beta   90.00
_cell.angle_gamma   90.00
#
_symmetry.space_group_name_H-M   'P 1'
#
loop_
_entity.id
_entity.type
_entity.pdbx_description
1 polymer ?
#
loop_
_entity_poly.entity_id
_entity_poly.type
_entity_poly.pdbx_seq_one_letter_code
_entity_poly.pdbx_strand_id
1 'polypeptide(L)'
;MSDSGSESDSCTWRVRVKNRVQNVLMAVKEWFMPMMTVLLCGLSLSFMVDTGAQVNIIDEQSFKKLKMKPKLHKFGSKLFGYGQSDSINTLGKFKTRVKYGNQYRSVEFIVTRE
;
A
#
# COMPACT_ATOMS: atom_id res chain seq x y z
N MET A 1 -58.32 35.49 -26.58
CA MET A 1 -57.36 35.67 -25.46
C MET A 1 -57.37 34.35 -24.70
N SER A 2 -56.42 33.44 -24.99
CA SER A 2 -55.22 33.15 -24.15
C SER A 2 -55.61 32.95 -22.68
N ASP A 3 -55.28 31.86 -21.99
CA ASP A 3 -54.01 31.14 -22.02
C ASP A 3 -54.12 29.75 -21.37
N SER A 4 -53.19 28.89 -21.74
CA SER A 4 -52.85 27.56 -21.20
C SER A 4 -52.26 27.59 -19.78
N GLY A 5 -52.39 26.47 -19.03
CA GLY A 5 -51.64 26.22 -17.78
C GLY A 5 -52.22 25.06 -16.97
N SER A 6 -51.96 23.81 -17.35
CA SER A 6 -50.89 22.95 -16.82
C SER A 6 -51.26 22.26 -15.51
N GLU A 7 -51.79 21.05 -15.67
CA GLU A 7 -51.94 20.00 -14.65
C GLU A 7 -50.54 19.64 -14.11
N SER A 8 -50.24 20.03 -12.86
CA SER A 8 -48.98 19.70 -12.22
C SER A 8 -49.08 18.30 -11.60
N ASP A 9 -48.86 17.27 -12.42
CA ASP A 9 -48.61 15.91 -11.95
C ASP A 9 -47.31 15.89 -11.15
N SER A 10 -47.43 15.85 -9.82
CA SER A 10 -46.29 15.70 -8.94
C SER A 10 -45.68 14.30 -9.13
N CYS A 11 -44.63 14.20 -9.94
CA CYS A 11 -43.83 13.00 -10.08
C CYS A 11 -43.08 12.72 -8.76
N THR A 12 -43.64 11.85 -7.93
CA THR A 12 -42.99 11.40 -6.69
C THR A 12 -42.07 10.22 -7.00
N TRP A 13 -40.76 10.48 -7.06
CA TRP A 13 -39.75 9.43 -7.14
C TRP A 13 -39.62 8.71 -5.79
N ARG A 14 -40.19 7.50 -5.68
CA ARG A 14 -39.94 6.62 -4.53
C ARG A 14 -38.58 5.93 -4.73
N VAL A 15 -37.53 6.44 -4.09
CA VAL A 15 -36.22 5.77 -4.03
C VAL A 15 -36.35 4.53 -3.13
N ARG A 16 -36.45 3.35 -3.74
CA ARG A 16 -36.21 2.09 -3.03
C ARG A 16 -34.71 1.97 -2.77
N VAL A 17 -34.26 2.30 -1.56
CA VAL A 17 -32.90 1.99 -1.11
C VAL A 17 -32.79 0.47 -1.00
N LYS A 18 -32.28 -0.17 -2.06
CA LYS A 18 -31.89 -1.58 -1.99
C LYS A 18 -30.68 -1.69 -1.07
N ASN A 19 -30.82 -2.49 -0.03
CA ASN A 19 -29.83 -2.87 0.98
C ASN A 19 -28.36 -2.72 0.51
N ARG A 20 -27.75 -1.60 0.91
CA ARG A 20 -26.35 -1.23 0.61
C ARG A 20 -25.32 -2.03 1.42
N VAL A 21 -25.78 -2.89 2.33
CA VAL A 21 -24.94 -3.52 3.36
C VAL A 21 -24.24 -4.78 2.83
N GLN A 22 -24.78 -5.46 1.81
CA GLN A 22 -24.21 -6.72 1.32
C GLN A 22 -23.03 -6.54 0.35
N ASN A 23 -22.95 -5.41 -0.37
CA ASN A 23 -21.90 -5.20 -1.38
C ASN A 23 -20.54 -4.85 -0.76
N VAL A 24 -20.51 -4.21 0.40
CA VAL A 24 -19.25 -3.91 1.11
C VAL A 24 -18.62 -5.18 1.68
N LEU A 25 -19.43 -6.09 2.22
CA LEU A 25 -18.95 -7.33 2.82
C LEU A 25 -18.29 -8.28 1.81
N MET A 26 -18.74 -8.27 0.55
CA MET A 26 -18.17 -9.06 -0.54
C MET A 26 -16.92 -8.40 -1.14
N ALA A 27 -16.88 -7.06 -1.21
CA ALA A 27 -15.72 -6.32 -1.71
C ALA A 27 -14.49 -6.41 -0.79
N VAL A 28 -14.69 -6.62 0.52
CA VAL A 28 -13.60 -6.83 1.50
C VAL A 28 -13.07 -8.27 1.46
N LYS A 29 -13.84 -9.22 0.90
CA LYS A 29 -13.53 -10.66 1.02
C LYS A 29 -12.38 -11.15 0.15
N GLU A 30 -11.98 -10.41 -0.88
CA GLU A 30 -10.79 -10.71 -1.69
C GLU A 30 -9.98 -9.45 -1.99
N TRP A 31 -9.51 -8.76 -0.95
CA TRP A 31 -8.45 -7.79 -1.13
C TRP A 31 -7.18 -8.51 -1.58
N PHE A 32 -6.96 -8.51 -2.89
CA PHE A 32 -5.74 -9.01 -3.51
C PHE A 32 -4.57 -8.14 -3.03
N MET A 33 -3.74 -8.71 -2.15
CA MET A 33 -2.50 -8.09 -1.71
C MET A 33 -1.37 -8.62 -2.61
N PRO A 34 -0.94 -7.85 -3.63
CA PRO A 34 0.10 -8.33 -4.55
C PRO A 34 1.40 -8.54 -3.79
N MET A 35 1.94 -9.76 -3.88
CA MET A 35 3.22 -10.12 -3.27
C MET A 35 4.25 -10.39 -4.36
N MET A 36 5.49 -9.96 -4.15
CA MET A 36 6.62 -10.30 -4.99
C MET A 36 7.78 -10.85 -4.17
N THR A 37 8.35 -11.97 -4.63
CA THR A 37 9.57 -12.52 -4.03
C THR A 37 10.79 -12.05 -4.82
N VAL A 38 11.73 -11.40 -4.14
CA VAL A 38 13.01 -10.98 -4.72
C VAL A 38 14.18 -11.60 -3.98
N LEU A 39 15.25 -11.92 -4.70
CA LEU A 39 16.52 -12.34 -4.10
C LEU A 39 17.31 -11.09 -3.73
N LEU A 40 17.56 -10.91 -2.43
CA LEU A 40 18.22 -9.77 -1.82
C LEU A 40 19.31 -10.26 -0.85
N CYS A 41 20.55 -9.78 -1.02
CA CYS A 41 21.64 -10.06 -0.06
C CYS A 41 21.81 -11.56 0.31
N GLY A 42 21.61 -12.45 -0.67
CA GLY A 42 21.72 -13.90 -0.51
C GLY A 42 20.49 -14.60 0.09
N LEU A 43 19.38 -13.88 0.29
CA LEU A 43 18.11 -14.40 0.81
C LEU A 43 16.94 -14.02 -0.10
N SER A 44 16.05 -14.97 -0.38
CA SER A 44 14.78 -14.68 -1.05
C SER A 44 13.77 -14.19 -0.03
N LEU A 45 13.24 -12.98 -0.22
CA LEU A 45 12.25 -12.36 0.66
C LEU A 45 11.01 -11.97 -0.15
N SER A 46 9.84 -12.19 0.45
CA SER A 46 8.54 -11.79 -0.11
C SER A 46 8.18 -10.40 0.40
N PHE A 47 7.81 -9.52 -0.51
CA PHE A 47 7.41 -8.14 -0.24
C PHE A 47 5.99 -7.90 -0.76
N MET A 48 5.22 -7.13 0.00
CA MET A 48 3.98 -6.56 -0.49
C MET A 48 4.31 -5.45 -1.50
N VAL A 49 3.66 -5.48 -2.65
CA VAL A 49 3.77 -4.42 -3.66
C VAL A 49 2.77 -3.32 -3.32
N ASP A 50 3.29 -2.18 -2.89
CA ASP A 50 2.51 -0.99 -2.61
C ASP A 50 2.96 0.15 -3.52
N THR A 51 2.19 0.43 -4.58
CA THR A 51 2.48 1.53 -5.49
C THR A 51 2.17 2.91 -4.89
N GLY A 52 1.46 2.97 -3.76
CA GLY A 52 1.21 4.19 -3.01
C GLY A 52 2.37 4.58 -2.10
N ALA A 53 3.30 3.66 -1.83
CA ALA A 53 4.48 3.92 -1.02
C ALA A 53 5.58 4.64 -1.82
N GLN A 54 6.17 5.69 -1.23
CA GLN A 54 7.30 6.42 -1.84
C GLN A 54 8.64 5.71 -1.64
N VAL A 55 8.71 4.72 -0.74
CA VAL A 55 9.94 4.09 -0.28
C VAL A 55 9.74 2.59 -0.09
N ASN A 56 10.80 1.81 -0.29
CA ASN A 56 10.77 0.38 0.06
C ASN A 56 11.12 0.21 1.54
N ILE A 57 10.37 -0.64 2.22
CA ILE A 57 10.52 -0.91 3.66
C ILE A 57 10.88 -2.38 3.85
N ILE A 58 11.73 -2.65 4.83
CA ILE A 58 12.00 -3.99 5.36
C ILE A 58 12.02 -3.92 6.88
N ASP A 59 11.39 -4.89 7.55
CA ASP A 59 11.40 -4.95 9.01
C ASP A 59 12.76 -5.42 9.54
N GLU A 60 13.02 -5.10 10.81
CA GLU A 60 14.27 -5.45 11.49
C GLU A 60 14.53 -6.96 11.51
N GLN A 61 13.49 -7.80 11.65
CA GLN A 61 13.66 -9.25 11.72
C GLN A 61 14.10 -9.83 10.37
N SER A 62 13.47 -9.38 9.27
CA SER A 62 13.81 -9.75 7.90
C SER A 62 15.22 -9.27 7.54
N PHE A 63 15.57 -8.04 7.92
CA PHE A 63 16.93 -7.51 7.77
C PHE A 63 17.97 -8.36 8.52
N LYS A 64 17.66 -8.77 9.76
CA LYS A 64 18.48 -9.67 10.58
C LYS A 64 18.62 -11.08 10.01
N LYS A 65 17.79 -11.49 9.04
CA LYS A 65 17.92 -12.79 8.35
C LYS A 65 18.79 -12.74 7.09
N LEU A 66 19.08 -11.56 6.54
CA LEU A 66 19.91 -11.43 5.33
C LEU A 66 21.28 -12.10 5.52
N LYS A 67 21.74 -12.90 4.55
CA LYS A 67 23.03 -13.60 4.63
C LYS A 67 24.20 -12.63 4.54
N MET A 68 24.11 -11.69 3.60
CA MET A 68 25.04 -10.56 3.53
C MET A 68 24.44 -9.40 4.32
N LYS A 69 25.21 -8.84 5.26
CA LYS A 69 24.76 -7.73 6.12
C LYS A 69 25.19 -6.39 5.54
N PRO A 70 24.33 -5.69 4.77
CA PRO A 70 24.67 -4.36 4.30
C PRO A 70 24.77 -3.39 5.48
N LYS A 71 25.69 -2.43 5.39
CA LYS A 71 25.85 -1.38 6.39
C LYS A 71 24.65 -0.44 6.35
N LEU A 72 24.08 -0.16 7.51
CA LEU A 72 23.03 0.85 7.64
C LEU A 72 23.64 2.25 7.68
N HIS A 73 23.02 3.15 6.91
CA HIS A 73 23.28 4.57 6.92
C HIS A 73 22.13 5.31 7.59
N LYS A 74 22.41 6.48 8.16
CA LYS A 74 21.38 7.31 8.80
C LYS A 74 20.28 7.66 7.79
N PHE A 75 19.03 7.46 8.21
CA PHE A 75 17.87 7.98 7.49
C PHE A 75 17.58 9.39 8.00
N GLY A 76 17.66 10.39 7.11
CA GLY A 76 17.60 11.81 7.48
C GLY A 76 16.18 12.37 7.61
N SER A 77 15.16 11.55 7.38
CA SER A 77 13.75 11.96 7.30
C SER A 77 12.91 11.11 8.24
N LYS A 78 11.68 11.56 8.52
CA LYS A 78 10.71 10.77 9.28
C LYS A 78 9.85 9.96 8.31
N LEU A 79 9.59 8.70 8.65
CA LEU A 79 8.70 7.83 7.90
C LEU A 79 7.32 7.84 8.57
N PHE A 80 6.25 7.99 7.79
CA PHE A 80 4.88 7.99 8.30
C PHE A 80 4.05 6.98 7.53
N GLY A 81 3.14 6.30 8.25
CA GLY A 81 2.10 5.52 7.61
C GLY A 81 1.03 6.42 6.97
N TYR A 82 0.29 5.90 6.01
CA TYR A 82 -0.80 6.65 5.39
C TYR A 82 -1.83 7.10 6.45
N GLY A 83 -2.09 8.40 6.52
CA GLY A 83 -3.02 9.00 7.48
C GLY A 83 -2.56 8.98 8.94
N GLN A 84 -1.31 8.60 9.23
CA GLN A 84 -0.77 8.55 10.59
C GLN A 84 0.02 9.82 10.92
N SER A 85 -0.17 10.34 12.12
CA SER A 85 0.62 11.46 12.67
C SER A 85 1.93 11.00 13.30
N ASP A 86 1.97 9.76 13.79
CA ASP A 86 3.11 9.22 14.49
C ASP A 86 4.12 8.64 13.51
N SER A 87 5.40 8.97 13.71
CA SER A 87 6.46 8.49 12.85
C SER A 87 6.84 7.05 13.19
N ILE A 88 7.03 6.25 12.15
CA ILE A 88 7.57 4.89 12.26
C ILE A 88 9.06 4.98 12.63
N ASN A 89 9.47 4.22 13.64
CA ASN A 89 10.86 4.14 14.06
C ASN A 89 11.70 3.44 12.99
N THR A 90 12.83 4.04 12.62
CA THR A 90 13.74 3.48 11.61
C THR A 90 15.13 3.24 12.19
N LEU A 91 15.75 2.11 11.85
CA LEU A 91 17.15 1.82 12.17
C LEU A 91 18.13 2.53 11.21
N GLY A 92 17.66 2.84 10.01
CA GLY A 92 18.46 3.46 8.97
C GLY A 92 18.03 2.97 7.59
N LYS A 93 18.90 3.17 6.61
CA LYS A 93 18.69 2.77 5.23
C LYS A 93 19.92 2.14 4.61
N PHE A 94 19.71 1.34 3.56
CA PHE A 94 20.81 0.76 2.79
C PHE A 94 20.46 0.64 1.31
N LYS A 95 21.48 0.73 0.47
CA LYS A 95 21.38 0.48 -0.97
C LYS A 95 21.91 -0.91 -1.29
N THR A 96 21.27 -1.58 -2.23
CA THR A 96 21.58 -2.96 -2.58
C THR A 96 21.14 -3.28 -4.02
N ARG A 97 21.53 -4.45 -4.52
CA ARG A 97 20.97 -5.03 -5.75
C ARG A 97 19.99 -6.14 -5.40
N VAL A 98 18.80 -6.08 -5.97
CA VAL A 98 17.81 -7.16 -5.94
C VAL A 98 17.78 -7.87 -7.27
N LYS A 99 17.47 -9.17 -7.25
CA LYS A 99 17.21 -9.98 -8.44
C LYS A 99 15.75 -10.43 -8.46
N TYR A 100 15.09 -10.23 -9.60
CA TYR A 100 13.76 -10.75 -9.91
C TYR A 100 13.80 -11.38 -11.30
N GLY A 101 13.47 -12.66 -11.41
CA GLY A 101 13.68 -13.43 -12.64
C GLY A 101 15.15 -13.37 -13.08
N ASN A 102 15.40 -12.92 -14.31
CA ASN A 102 16.75 -12.73 -14.87
C ASN A 102 17.24 -11.27 -14.84
N GLN A 103 16.53 -10.38 -14.13
CA GLN A 103 16.88 -8.97 -14.04
C GLN A 103 17.44 -8.60 -12.67
N TYR A 104 18.36 -7.65 -12.67
CA TYR A 104 18.91 -7.04 -11.47
C TYR A 104 18.58 -5.56 -11.43
N ARG A 105 18.19 -5.04 -10.28
CA ARG A 105 17.90 -3.61 -10.06
C ARG A 105 18.58 -3.13 -8.79
N SER A 106 19.13 -1.92 -8.84
CA SER A 106 19.65 -1.23 -7.65
C SER A 106 18.50 -0.52 -6.96
N VAL A 107 18.31 -0.79 -5.67
CA VAL A 107 17.21 -0.25 -4.86
C VAL A 107 17.72 0.19 -3.49
N GLU A 108 16.96 1.09 -2.85
CA GLU A 108 17.18 1.52 -1.48
C GLU A 108 16.02 1.01 -0.61
N PHE A 109 16.36 0.45 0.56
CA PHE A 109 15.41 0.04 1.58
C PHE A 109 15.62 0.85 2.85
N ILE A 110 14.52 1.21 3.51
CA ILE A 110 14.51 1.72 4.88
C ILE A 110 14.21 0.55 5.81
N VAL A 111 15.00 0.41 6.86
CA VAL A 111 14.79 -0.62 7.88
C VAL A 111 13.98 -0.05 9.02
N THR A 112 12.80 -0.61 9.27
CA THR A 112 11.93 -0.21 10.38
C THR A 112 12.22 -1.05 11.62
N ARG A 113 12.12 -0.41 12.79
CA ARG A 113 12.16 -1.09 14.09
C ARG A 113 10.72 -1.37 14.50
N GLU A 114 10.43 -2.63 14.83
CA GLU A 114 9.19 -3.05 15.48
C GLU A 114 9.18 -2.62 16.95
#